data_AF-A0A9Q1AX21-F1
#
_entry.id   AF-A0A9Q1AX21-F1
#
_cell.length_a   1.000
_cell.length_b   1.000
_cell.length_c   1.000
_cell.angle_alpha   90.00
_cell.angle_beta   90.00
_cell.angle_gamma   90.00
#
_symmetry.space_group_name_H-M   'P 1'
#
loop_
_entity.id
_entity.type
_entity.pdbx_description
1 polymer ?
#
loop_
_entity_poly.entity_id
_entity_poly.type
_entity_poly.pdbx_seq_one_letter_code
_entity_poly.pdbx_strand_id
1 'polypeptide(L)' 'MRGLLTTREQDAWRELIKKEAFCRVSWKAKYGSKYPRRVPDYGLSRKKCSLPAIRLPENRCSTSGEVMAKRKNS' A
#
# COMPACT_ATOMS: atom_id res chain seq x y z
N MET A 1 -17.99 18.24 1.04
CA MET A 1 -17.29 17.91 -0.22
C MET A 1 -18.27 18.03 -1.39
N ARG A 2 -18.37 19.20 -2.05
CA ARG A 2 -19.40 19.49 -3.07
C ARG A 2 -18.89 19.50 -4.53
N GLY A 3 -17.95 18.62 -4.88
CA GLY A 3 -17.36 18.61 -6.24
C GLY A 3 -16.64 17.30 -6.61
N LEU A 4 -17.04 16.18 -5.99
CA LEU A 4 -16.46 14.86 -6.26
C LEU A 4 -17.47 13.92 -6.96
N LEU A 5 -18.72 14.37 -7.11
CA LEU A 5 -19.85 13.55 -7.52
C LEU A 5 -20.56 14.07 -8.76
N THR A 6 -20.08 15.13 -9.41
CA THR A 6 -20.64 15.54 -10.70
C THR A 6 -19.90 14.80 -11.82
N THR A 7 -20.67 14.22 -12.75
CA THR A 7 -20.13 13.47 -13.90
C THR A 7 -19.12 14.31 -14.70
N ARG A 8 -19.38 15.62 -14.81
CA ARG A 8 -18.52 16.57 -15.51
C ARG A 8 -17.13 16.70 -14.88
N GLU A 9 -17.04 16.77 -13.55
CA GLU A 9 -15.75 16.83 -12.86
C GLU A 9 -14.98 15.52 -13.01
N GLN A 10 -15.68 14.39 -12.93
CA GLN A 10 -15.07 13.06 -13.15
C GLN A 10 -14.52 12.89 -14.56
N ASP A 11 -15.24 13.37 -15.57
CA ASP A 11 -14.78 13.35 -16.97
C ASP A 11 -13.58 14.27 -17.17
N ALA A 12 -13.56 15.45 -16.55
CA ALA A 12 -12.42 16.34 -16.59
C ALA A 12 -11.15 15.69 -16.00
N TRP A 13 -11.27 15.02 -14.84
CA TRP A 13 -10.17 14.27 -14.25
C TRP A 13 -9.72 13.11 -15.14
N ARG A 14 -10.66 12.38 -15.74
CA ARG A 14 -10.37 11.27 -16.66
C ARG A 14 -9.55 11.76 -17.87
N GLU A 15 -9.92 12.88 -18.45
CA GLU A 15 -9.19 13.46 -19.58
C GLU A 15 -7.80 13.97 -19.19
N LEU A 16 -7.64 14.56 -18.01
CA LEU A 16 -6.32 14.95 -17.50
C LEU A 16 -5.40 13.74 -17.31
N ILE A 17 -5.91 12.66 -16.69
CA ILE A 17 -5.17 11.42 -16.48
C ILE A 17 -4.76 10.79 -17.82
N LYS A 18 -5.67 10.73 -18.80
CA LYS A 18 -5.37 10.19 -20.13
C LYS A 18 -4.26 10.99 -20.82
N LYS A 19 -4.35 12.32 -20.80
CA LYS A 19 -3.32 13.21 -21.39
C LYS A 19 -1.98 13.02 -20.72
N GLU A 20 -1.94 12.98 -19.39
CA GLU A 20 -0.71 12.75 -18.64
C GLU A 20 -0.11 11.37 -18.95
N ALA A 21 -0.92 10.32 -18.95
CA ALA A 21 -0.50 8.95 -19.27
C ALA A 21 0.10 8.87 -20.67
N PHE A 22 -0.56 9.48 -21.66
CA PHE A 22 -0.05 9.57 -23.03
C PHE A 22 1.31 10.28 -23.05
N CYS A 23 1.43 11.47 -22.46
CA CYS A 23 2.69 12.21 -22.40
C CYS A 23 3.81 11.39 -21.75
N ARG A 24 3.53 10.69 -20.64
CA ARG A 24 4.52 9.82 -19.97
C ARG A 24 4.97 8.67 -20.85
N VAL A 25 4.05 8.01 -21.55
CA VAL A 25 4.37 6.90 -22.46
C VAL A 25 5.18 7.41 -23.66
N SER A 26 4.75 8.49 -24.30
CA SER A 26 5.46 9.10 -25.43
C SER A 26 6.86 9.55 -25.04
N TRP A 27 7.02 10.17 -23.87
CA TRP A 27 8.33 10.56 -23.34
C TRP A 27 9.21 9.35 -23.10
N LYS A 28 8.68 8.29 -22.47
CA LYS A 28 9.41 7.04 -22.23
C LYS A 28 9.82 6.35 -23.55
N ALA A 29 8.94 6.34 -24.55
CA ALA A 29 9.25 5.77 -25.87
C ALA A 29 10.39 6.54 -26.56
N LYS A 30 10.37 7.88 -26.50
CA LYS A 30 11.34 8.73 -27.18
C LYS A 30 12.69 8.84 -26.45
N TYR A 31 12.67 8.86 -25.12
CA TYR A 31 13.83 9.19 -24.30
C TYR A 31 14.20 8.11 -23.28
N GLY A 32 13.38 7.08 -23.09
CA GLY A 32 13.59 6.07 -22.05
C GLY A 32 14.86 5.23 -22.23
N SER A 33 15.34 5.04 -23.47
CA SER A 33 16.63 4.40 -23.73
C SER A 33 17.82 5.28 -23.34
N LYS A 34 17.69 6.60 -23.50
CA LYS A 34 18.72 7.58 -23.13
C LYS A 34 18.76 7.84 -21.62
N TYR A 35 17.61 7.74 -20.97
CA TYR A 35 17.43 7.93 -19.53
C TYR A 35 16.79 6.69 -18.92
N PRO A 36 17.52 5.57 -18.83
CA PRO A 36 17.01 4.39 -18.15
C PRO A 36 16.64 4.78 -16.72
N ARG A 37 15.40 4.50 -16.32
CA ARG A 37 14.97 4.72 -14.95
C ARG A 37 15.84 3.81 -14.08
N ARG A 38 16.79 4.40 -13.35
CA ARG A 38 17.42 3.72 -12.22
C ARG A 38 16.28 3.47 -11.24
N VAL A 39 15.74 2.27 -11.24
CA VAL A 39 14.91 1.80 -10.13
C VAL A 39 15.88 1.89 -8.95
N PRO A 40 15.67 2.81 -8.00
CA PRO A 40 16.50 2.80 -6.82
C PRO A 40 16.27 1.41 -6.22
N ASP A 41 17.35 0.66 -6.06
CA ASP A 41 17.32 -0.60 -5.32
C ASP A 41 17.09 -0.21 -3.86
N TYR A 42 15.85 0.15 -3.52
CA TYR A 42 15.41 0.30 -2.14
C TYR A 42 15.32 -1.10 -1.52
N GLY A 43 16.38 -1.89 -1.60
CA GLY A 43 16.48 -3.23 -1.04
C GLY A 43 15.22 -4.07 -1.25
N LEU A 44 14.54 -3.95 -2.40
CA LEU A 44 13.49 -4.88 -2.81
C LEU A 44 14.17 -6.16 -3.29
N SER A 45 15.09 -6.68 -2.45
CA SER A 45 15.15 -8.09 -2.17
C SER A 45 13.72 -8.61 -2.28
N ARG A 46 13.51 -9.60 -3.14
CA ARG A 46 12.25 -10.36 -3.23
C ARG A 46 12.02 -11.15 -1.92
N LYS A 47 12.34 -10.58 -0.77
CA LYS A 47 11.87 -10.97 0.54
C LYS A 47 10.36 -10.84 0.49
N LYS A 48 9.71 -11.99 0.56
CA LYS A 48 8.27 -12.09 0.72
C LYS A 48 7.90 -11.25 1.94
N CYS A 49 7.27 -10.10 1.74
CA CYS A 49 6.74 -9.32 2.85
C CYS A 49 5.62 -10.13 3.48
N SER A 50 5.85 -10.70 4.66
CA SER A 50 4.80 -11.30 5.45
C SER A 50 3.91 -10.17 5.96
N LEU A 51 2.71 -10.05 5.41
CA LEU A 51 1.72 -9.14 5.96
C LEU A 51 1.32 -9.62 7.36
N PRO A 52 1.22 -8.73 8.35
CA PRO A 52 0.77 -9.12 9.67
C PRO A 52 -0.67 -9.66 9.57
N ALA A 53 -0.93 -10.78 10.23
CA ALA A 53 -2.27 -11.32 10.32
C ALA A 53 -3.15 -10.35 11.12
N ILE A 54 -4.13 -9.74 10.45
CA ILE A 54 -5.14 -8.92 11.11
C ILE A 54 -6.05 -9.89 11.87
N ARG A 55 -6.00 -9.88 13.20
CA ARG A 55 -6.95 -10.65 14.01
C ARG A 55 -8.26 -9.89 14.10
N LEU A 56 -9.36 -10.57 13.76
CA LEU A 56 -10.69 -10.07 14.08
C LEU A 56 -10.89 -10.09 15.61
N PRO A 57 -11.65 -9.13 16.17
CA PRO A 57 -11.85 -9.03 17.61
C PRO A 57 -12.56 -10.28 18.15
N GLU A 58 -11.92 -10.94 19.13
CA GLU A 58 -12.54 -11.99 19.94
C GLU A 58 -13.64 -11.36 20.82
N ASN A 59 -14.85 -11.87 20.64
CA ASN A 59 -15.97 -11.67 21.54
C ASN A 59 -15.64 -12.25 22.91
N ARG A 60 -15.55 -11.39 23.94
CA ARG A 60 -15.24 -11.78 25.31
C ARG A 60 -16.32 -12.71 25.89
N CYS A 61 -15.98 -13.98 26.07
CA CYS A 61 -16.66 -14.86 27.00
C CYS A 61 -15.75 -15.05 28.22
N SER A 62 -16.10 -14.38 29.32
CA SER A 62 -15.42 -14.40 30.61
C SER A 62 -15.41 -15.80 31.22
N THR A 63 -14.30 -16.25 31.83
CA THR A 63 -14.30 -17.01 33.09
C THR A 63 -12.91 -16.92 33.74
N SER A 64 -12.95 -16.75 35.07
CA SER A 64 -11.94 -16.39 36.05
C SER A 64 -10.95 -17.48 36.48
N GLY A 65 -9.83 -17.02 37.07
CA GLY A 65 -9.05 -17.71 38.11
C GLY A 65 -7.96 -18.64 37.57
N GLU A 66 -6.80 -18.82 38.20
CA GLU A 66 -6.18 -18.30 39.41
C GLU A 66 -4.69 -18.70 39.34
N VAL A 67 -3.83 -17.77 39.76
CA VAL A 67 -2.56 -17.89 40.51
C VAL A 67 -1.81 -19.24 40.52
N MET A 68 -0.53 -19.25 40.11
CA MET A 68 0.61 -19.30 41.05
C MET A 68 1.98 -19.37 40.39
N ALA A 69 2.81 -18.40 40.76
CA ALA A 69 4.24 -18.35 40.51
C ALA A 69 5.01 -19.11 41.61
N LYS A 70 6.07 -19.84 41.22
CA LYS A 70 7.25 -20.28 42.01
C LYS A 70 8.13 -21.09 41.01
N ARG A 71 9.46 -21.09 40.99
CA ARG A 71 10.52 -20.55 41.84
C ARG A 71 11.86 -20.81 41.11
N LYS A 72 12.78 -19.85 41.19
CA LYS A 72 14.25 -19.95 41.41
C LYS A 72 15.12 -21.01 40.72
N ASN A 73 16.09 -20.47 39.97
CA ASN A 73 17.56 -20.66 40.00
C ASN A 73 18.15 -22.06 40.29
N SER A 74 19.07 -22.48 39.43
CA SER A 74 20.50 -22.50 39.77
C SER A 74 21.35 -22.24 38.53
#